data_AF-A0A7W9Z3C3-F1
#
_entry.id   AF-A0A7W9Z3C3-F1
#
_cell.length_a   1.000
_cell.length_b   1.000
_cell.length_c   1.000
_cell.angle_alpha   90.00
_cell.angle_beta   90.00
_cell.angle_gamma   90.00
#
_symmetry.space_group_name_H-M   'P 1'
#
loop_
_entity.id
_entity.type
_entity.pdbx_description
1 polymer ?
#
loop_
_entity_poly.entity_id
_entity_poly.type
_entity_poly.pdbx_seq_one_letter_code
_entity_poly.pdbx_strand_id
1 'polypeptide(L)' 'MSRNATSDARKKDTRDKIELGGLIVKAGLRFEKRALLFGALIDLRKRLRSDEKERTRLTAIGAEAFGNEGE' A
#
# COMPACT_ATOMS: atom_id res chain seq x y z
N MET A 1 18.01 20.39 -19.19
CA MET A 1 17.26 19.27 -18.57
C MET A 1 15.78 19.52 -18.77
N SER A 2 15.04 18.56 -19.34
CA SER A 2 13.68 18.75 -19.88
C SER A 2 12.63 18.88 -18.78
N ARG A 3 11.89 20.00 -18.74
CA ARG A 3 10.77 20.27 -17.81
C ARG A 3 9.67 19.19 -17.86
N ASN A 4 9.55 18.47 -18.97
CA ASN A 4 8.51 17.44 -19.16
C ASN A 4 8.78 16.18 -18.32
N ALA A 5 10.03 15.74 -18.22
CA ALA A 5 10.40 14.57 -17.40
C ALA A 5 10.05 14.78 -15.91
N THR A 6 10.19 16.01 -15.41
CA THR A 6 9.81 16.37 -14.03
C THR A 6 8.30 16.44 -13.83
N SER A 7 7.52 16.76 -14.87
CA SER A 7 6.05 16.78 -14.81
C SER A 7 5.49 15.37 -14.72
N ASP A 8 5.96 14.47 -15.58
CA ASP A 8 5.45 13.09 -15.65
C ASP A 8 5.84 12.28 -14.40
N ALA A 9 7.05 12.49 -13.87
CA ALA A 9 7.46 11.89 -12.60
C ALA A 9 6.57 12.31 -11.42
N ARG A 10 6.16 13.60 -11.36
CA ARG A 10 5.25 14.11 -10.32
C ARG A 10 3.84 13.56 -10.44
N LYS A 11 3.33 13.40 -11.67
CA LYS A 11 2.03 12.79 -11.93
C LYS A 11 2.02 11.33 -11.49
N LYS A 12 3.07 10.57 -11.81
CA LYS A 12 3.22 9.18 -11.38
C LYS A 12 3.27 9.08 -9.85
N ASP A 13 4.11 9.88 -9.20
CA ASP A 13 4.22 9.88 -7.72
C ASP A 13 2.90 10.21 -7.03
N THR A 14 2.14 11.18 -7.57
CA THR A 14 0.79 11.50 -7.07
C THR A 14 -0.14 10.31 -7.20
N ARG A 15 -0.15 9.63 -8.35
CA ARG A 15 -1.00 8.46 -8.58
C ARG A 15 -0.63 7.30 -7.65
N ASP A 16 0.65 6.99 -7.53
CA ASP A 16 1.16 5.94 -6.65
C ASP A 16 0.72 6.20 -5.18
N LYS A 17 0.81 7.47 -4.72
CA LYS A 17 0.35 7.86 -3.38
C LYS A 17 -1.16 7.74 -3.19
N ILE A 18 -1.95 8.05 -4.21
CA ILE A 18 -3.40 7.88 -4.18
C ILE A 18 -3.77 6.41 -4.10
N GLU A 19 -3.15 5.56 -4.93
CA GLU A 19 -3.38 4.11 -4.93
C GLU A 19 -3.03 3.50 -3.57
N LEU A 20 -1.87 3.84 -3.00
CA LEU A 20 -1.48 3.42 -1.66
C LEU A 20 -2.43 3.92 -0.57
N GLY A 21 -2.91 5.16 -0.67
CA GLY A 21 -3.94 5.69 0.23
C GLY A 21 -5.28 4.95 0.11
N GLY A 22 -5.64 4.52 -1.11
CA GLY A 22 -6.82 3.70 -1.38
C GLY A 22 -6.77 2.35 -0.65
N LEU A 23 -5.60 1.72 -0.55
CA LEU A 23 -5.41 0.47 0.22
C LEU A 23 -5.81 0.62 1.69
N ILE A 24 -5.46 1.75 2.31
CA ILE A 24 -5.80 2.03 3.72
C ILE A 24 -7.31 2.15 3.90
N VAL A 25 -8.01 2.77 2.93
CA VAL A 25 -9.47 2.91 2.97
C VAL A 25 -10.16 1.56 2.78
N LYS A 26 -9.73 0.76 1.79
CA LYS A 26 -10.28 -0.58 1.54
C LYS A 26 -10.06 -1.55 2.72
N ALA A 27 -8.95 -1.41 3.42
CA ALA A 27 -8.68 -2.14 4.67
C ALA A 27 -9.54 -1.68 5.86
N GLY A 28 -10.43 -0.68 5.70
CA GLY A 28 -11.29 -0.16 6.77
C GLY A 28 -10.57 0.77 7.76
N LEU A 29 -9.36 1.23 7.46
CA LEU A 29 -8.49 1.93 8.40
C LEU A 29 -8.46 3.45 8.22
N ARG A 30 -9.44 4.00 7.49
CA ARG A 30 -9.50 5.42 7.11
C ARG A 30 -9.39 6.39 8.29
N PHE A 31 -9.95 6.03 9.43
CA PHE A 31 -10.06 6.88 10.60
C PHE A 31 -8.99 6.61 11.66
N GLU A 32 -8.07 5.67 11.40
CA GLU A 32 -7.00 5.34 12.32
C GLU A 32 -5.92 6.42 12.38
N LYS A 33 -5.23 6.49 13.53
CA LYS A 33 -4.13 7.43 13.73
C LYS A 33 -3.00 7.13 12.74
N ARG A 34 -2.49 8.17 12.05
CA ARG A 34 -1.36 8.04 11.10
C ARG A 34 -0.14 7.33 11.69
N ALA A 35 0.18 7.61 12.96
CA ALA A 35 1.29 6.97 13.66
C ALA A 35 1.07 5.45 13.85
N LEU A 36 -0.17 5.02 14.09
CA LEU A 36 -0.53 3.61 14.22
C LEU A 36 -0.35 2.89 12.88
N LEU A 37 -0.88 3.46 11.80
CA LEU A 37 -0.74 2.91 10.44
C LEU A 37 0.73 2.79 10.04
N PHE A 38 1.51 3.84 10.30
CA PHE A 38 2.94 3.83 9.99
C PHE A 38 3.70 2.78 10.82
N GLY A 39 3.35 2.63 12.11
CA GLY A 39 3.88 1.57 12.97
C GLY A 39 3.59 0.17 12.42
N ALA A 40 2.36 -0.08 11.99
CA ALA A 40 1.96 -1.36 11.39
C ALA A 40 2.74 -1.68 10.10
N LEU A 41 2.97 -0.69 9.23
CA LEU A 41 3.76 -0.88 8.01
C LEU A 41 5.24 -1.15 8.29
N ILE A 42 5.81 -0.55 9.34
CA ILE A 42 7.18 -0.84 9.79
C ILE A 42 7.27 -2.27 10.31
N ASP A 43 6.31 -2.70 11.13
CA ASP A 43 6.27 -4.07 11.65
C ASP A 43 6.13 -5.09 10.52
N LEU A 44 5.21 -4.84 9.58
CA LEU A 44 5.05 -5.64 8.37
C LEU A 44 6.37 -5.76 7.59
N ARG A 45 7.09 -4.66 7.38
CA ARG A 45 8.39 -4.69 6.69
C ARG A 45 9.41 -5.58 7.40
N LYS A 46 9.41 -5.60 8.75
CA LYS A 46 10.30 -6.48 9.52
C LYS A 46 9.91 -7.94 9.32
N ARG A 47 8.62 -8.27 9.45
CA ARG A 47 8.09 -9.63 9.24
C ARG A 47 8.42 -10.17 7.86
N LEU A 48 8.23 -9.37 6.81
CA LEU A 48 8.56 -9.75 5.43
C LEU A 48 10.05 -10.02 5.19
N ARG A 49 10.95 -9.52 6.05
CA ARG A 49 12.39 -9.81 5.98
C ARG A 49 12.77 -11.06 6.78
N SER A 50 12.00 -11.38 7.81
CA SER A 50 12.28 -12.48 8.73
C SER A 50 11.60 -13.78 8.31
N ASP A 51 10.49 -13.71 7.55
CA ASP A 51 9.75 -14.88 7.08
C ASP A 51 9.35 -14.71 5.61
N GLU A 52 9.89 -15.58 4.75
CA GLU A 52 9.58 -15.59 3.32
C GLU A 52 8.14 -16.04 3.03
N LYS A 53 7.53 -16.86 3.91
CA LYS A 53 6.15 -17.33 3.75
C LYS A 53 5.13 -16.23 4.00
N GLU A 54 5.48 -15.21 4.79
CA GLU A 54 4.61 -14.07 5.08
C GLU A 54 4.24 -13.30 3.82
N ARG A 55 5.16 -13.20 2.84
CA ARG A 55 4.85 -12.56 1.56
C ARG A 55 3.73 -13.30 0.82
N THR A 56 3.83 -14.63 0.71
CA THR A 56 2.82 -15.46 0.05
C THR A 56 1.48 -15.41 0.79
N ARG A 57 1.51 -15.55 2.12
CA ARG A 57 0.30 -15.49 2.97
C ARG A 57 -0.44 -14.16 2.84
N LEU A 58 0.25 -13.04 2.99
CA LEU A 58 -0.37 -11.71 2.92
C LEU A 58 -0.86 -11.38 1.52
N THR A 59 -0.19 -11.89 0.48
CA THR A 59 -0.66 -11.77 -0.90
C THR A 59 -1.98 -12.52 -1.11
N ALA A 60 -2.11 -13.73 -0.56
CA ALA A 60 -3.35 -14.50 -0.64
C ALA A 60 -4.52 -13.77 0.08
N ILE A 61 -4.28 -13.26 1.30
CA ILE A 61 -5.28 -12.48 2.04
C ILE A 61 -5.69 -11.23 1.26
N GLY A 62 -4.72 -10.50 0.70
CA GLY A 62 -5.00 -9.33 -0.13
C GLY A 62 -5.84 -9.69 -1.34
N ALA A 63 -5.46 -10.73 -2.09
CA ALA A 63 -6.19 -11.18 -3.28
C ALA A 63 -7.63 -11.59 -2.97
N GLU A 64 -7.87 -12.26 -1.84
CA GLU A 64 -9.22 -12.61 -1.37
C GLU A 64 -10.04 -11.35 -1.01
N ALA A 65 -9.44 -10.40 -0.28
CA ALA A 65 -10.09 -9.15 0.09
C ALA A 65 -10.42 -8.29 -1.15
N PHE A 66 -9.54 -8.28 -2.16
CA PHE A 66 -9.78 -7.61 -3.44
C PHE A 66 -10.80 -8.36 -4.31
N GLY A 67 -10.81 -9.70 -4.29
CA GLY A 67 -11.70 -10.53 -5.08
C GLY A 67 -13.17 -10.53 -4.63
N ASN A 68 -13.44 -10.06 -3.41
CA ASN A 68 -14.79 -9.79 -2.91
C ASN A 68 -15.26 -8.34 -3.11
N GLU A 69 -14.39 -7.44 -3.57
CA GLU A 69 -14.79 -6.19 -4.22
C GLU A 69 -14.94 -6.47 -5.71
N GLY A 70 -15.98 -7.21 -6.07
CA GLY A 70 -16.41 -7.31 -7.46
C GLY A 70 -16.85 -5.94 -7.95
N GLU A 71 -16.20 -5.48 -9.02
CA GLU A 71 -16.41 -4.24 -9.80
C GLU A 71 -15.59 -2.99 -9.38
#